data_AF-A0AAE3SFH2-F1
#
_entry.id   AF-A0AAE3SFH2-F1
#
_cell.length_a   1.000
_cell.length_b   1.000
_cell.length_c   1.000
_cell.angle_alpha   90.00
_cell.angle_beta   90.00
_cell.angle_gamma   90.00
#
_symmetry.space_group_name_H-M   'P 1'
#
loop_
_entity.id
_entity.type
_entity.pdbx_description
1 polymer ?
#
loop_
_entity_poly.entity_id
_entity_poly.type
_entity_poly.pdbx_seq_one_letter_code
_entity_poly.pdbx_strand_id
1 'polypeptide(L)'
;MRWSVDFFYDELKNKIKAEHFSGYSQNSILQDFYAALSISNVQSLIVGDINDELASESKDNEYQSKVNTNLSYGFLKNRIIALFFSDKDMSIITEELRTLFKKHTIPIRPNRKYEGDVSKYRKRTKPKVLKNKKDAM
;
A
#
# COMPACT_ATOMS: atom_id res chain seq x y z
N MET A 1 19.47 4.90 7.63
CA MET A 1 18.35 3.96 7.87
C MET A 1 17.06 4.57 8.42
N ARG A 2 17.01 5.86 8.82
CA ARG A 2 15.77 6.52 9.27
C ARG A 2 14.67 6.61 8.20
N TRP A 3 15.07 6.86 6.96
CA TRP A 3 14.15 7.07 5.86
C TRP A 3 13.28 5.85 5.58
N SER A 4 13.85 4.63 5.60
CA SER A 4 13.09 3.39 5.39
C SER A 4 11.97 3.21 6.41
N VAL A 5 12.19 3.62 7.66
CA VAL A 5 11.19 3.58 8.74
C VAL A 5 10.10 4.62 8.50
N ASP A 6 10.46 5.84 8.07
CA ASP A 6 9.49 6.89 7.75
C ASP A 6 8.56 6.49 6.59
N PHE A 7 9.06 5.80 5.56
CA PHE A 7 8.22 5.26 4.47
C PHE A 7 7.22 4.23 4.96
N PHE A 8 7.64 3.37 5.89
CA PHE A 8 6.75 2.37 6.45
C PHE A 8 5.65 3.01 7.32
N TYR A 9 5.97 4.05 8.09
CA TYR A 9 4.95 4.81 8.81
C TYR A 9 3.98 5.54 7.87
N ASP A 10 4.48 6.14 6.79
CA ASP A 10 3.63 6.75 5.76
C ASP A 10 2.67 5.72 5.15
N GLU A 11 3.17 4.52 4.86
CA GLU A 11 2.37 3.41 4.34
C GLU A 11 1.27 2.97 5.31
N LEU A 12 1.62 2.72 6.57
CA LEU A 12 0.66 2.31 7.59
C LEU A 12 -0.43 3.37 7.80
N LYS A 13 -0.05 4.64 7.92
CA LYS A 13 -0.99 5.72 8.21
C LYS A 13 -1.83 6.12 7.00
N ASN A 14 -1.20 6.31 5.84
CA ASN A 14 -1.87 6.92 4.69
C ASN A 14 -2.45 5.90 3.71
N LYS A 15 -1.81 4.73 3.52
CA LYS A 15 -2.30 3.72 2.57
C LYS A 15 -3.21 2.71 3.27
N ILE A 16 -2.76 2.14 4.37
CA ILE A 16 -3.51 1.11 5.10
C ILE A 16 -4.60 1.74 5.96
N LYS A 17 -4.32 2.93 6.52
CA LYS A 17 -5.16 3.67 7.49
C LYS A 17 -5.22 2.96 8.85
N ALA A 18 -4.07 2.58 9.39
CA ALA A 18 -3.95 1.85 10.67
C ALA A 18 -4.51 2.61 11.89
N GLU A 19 -4.78 3.91 11.77
CA GLU A 19 -5.38 4.75 12.82
C GLU A 19 -6.91 4.89 12.66
N HIS A 20 -7.51 4.22 11.67
CA HIS A 20 -8.95 4.26 11.42
C HIS A 20 -9.66 3.14 12.20
N PHE A 21 -10.01 3.45 13.44
CA PHE A 21 -10.64 2.49 14.35
C PHE A 21 -12.16 2.44 14.21
N SER A 22 -12.71 1.23 14.30
CA SER A 22 -14.13 0.91 14.28
C SER A 22 -14.84 1.24 15.61
N GLY A 23 -14.08 1.37 16.70
CA GLY A 23 -14.62 1.68 18.03
C GLY A 23 -13.60 2.32 18.97
N TYR A 24 -14.08 2.79 20.12
CA TYR A 24 -13.28 3.50 21.12
C TYR A 24 -12.76 2.62 22.26
N SER A 25 -13.21 1.36 22.33
CA SER A 25 -12.73 0.44 23.37
C SER A 25 -11.27 0.04 23.10
N GLN A 26 -10.50 -0.21 24.17
CA GLN A 26 -9.12 -0.69 24.03
C GLN A 26 -9.02 -1.94 23.15
N ASN A 27 -9.96 -2.87 23.30
CA ASN A 27 -9.98 -4.11 22.51
C ASN A 27 -10.25 -3.84 21.03
N SER A 28 -11.21 -2.97 20.70
CA SER A 28 -11.50 -2.61 19.31
C SER A 28 -10.30 -1.95 18.64
N ILE A 29 -9.65 -1.01 19.34
CA ILE A 29 -8.45 -0.32 18.83
C ILE A 29 -7.32 -1.31 18.56
N LEU A 30 -7.05 -2.23 19.50
CA LEU A 30 -6.00 -3.23 19.34
C LEU A 30 -6.32 -4.21 18.20
N GLN A 31 -7.57 -4.67 18.08
CA GLN A 31 -7.99 -5.58 17.01
C GLN A 31 -7.80 -4.95 15.63
N ASP A 32 -8.27 -3.72 15.44
CA ASP A 32 -8.16 -3.00 14.17
C ASP A 32 -6.69 -2.73 13.80
N PHE A 33 -5.87 -2.38 14.79
CA PHE A 33 -4.43 -2.18 14.59
C PHE A 33 -3.73 -3.48 14.15
N TYR A 34 -3.98 -4.60 14.85
CA TYR A 34 -3.39 -5.89 14.50
C TYR A 34 -3.89 -6.41 13.15
N ALA A 35 -5.15 -6.17 12.80
CA ALA A 35 -5.69 -6.51 11.49
C ALA A 35 -4.98 -5.71 10.38
N ALA A 36 -4.82 -4.39 10.55
CA ALA A 36 -4.10 -3.54 9.61
C ALA A 36 -2.63 -3.98 9.43
N LEU A 37 -1.95 -4.31 10.52
CA LEU A 37 -0.57 -4.81 10.49
C LEU A 37 -0.47 -6.17 9.78
N SER A 38 -1.41 -7.09 10.06
CA SER A 38 -1.44 -8.41 9.42
C SER A 38 -1.65 -8.30 7.91
N ILE A 39 -2.53 -7.40 7.46
CA ILE A 39 -2.73 -7.09 6.03
C ILE A 39 -1.43 -6.56 5.41
N SER A 40 -0.70 -5.69 6.10
CA SER A 40 0.61 -5.18 5.64
C SER A 40 1.63 -6.30 5.46
N ASN A 41 1.70 -7.23 6.41
CA ASN A 41 2.62 -8.36 6.35
C ASN A 41 2.30 -9.29 5.18
N VAL A 42 1.03 -9.66 5.00
CA VAL A 42 0.59 -10.51 3.87
C VAL A 42 0.89 -9.83 2.54
N GLN A 43 0.58 -8.54 2.42
CA GLN A 43 0.89 -7.77 1.21
C GLN A 43 2.40 -7.78 0.92
N SER A 44 3.22 -7.57 1.95
CA SER A 44 4.68 -7.49 1.82
C SER A 44 5.29 -8.81 1.36
N LEU A 45 4.77 -9.95 1.84
CA LEU A 45 5.19 -11.28 1.40
C LEU A 45 4.91 -11.49 -0.09
N ILE A 46 3.65 -11.29 -0.51
CA ILE A 46 3.25 -11.49 -1.92
C ILE A 46 4.01 -10.53 -2.85
N VAL A 47 4.16 -9.27 -2.45
CA VAL A 47 4.87 -8.28 -3.26
C VAL A 47 6.38 -8.50 -3.29
N GLY A 48 6.97 -9.04 -2.22
CA GLY A 48 8.36 -9.46 -2.19
C GLY A 48 8.65 -10.46 -3.30
N ASP A 49 7.92 -11.57 -3.31
CA ASP A 49 8.09 -12.64 -4.30
C ASP A 49 7.93 -12.11 -5.74
N ILE A 50 6.90 -11.29 -5.99
CA ILE A 50 6.65 -10.72 -7.32
C ILE A 50 7.75 -9.74 -7.73
N ASN A 51 8.23 -8.89 -6.82
CA ASN A 51 9.28 -7.93 -7.16
C ASN A 51 10.60 -8.64 -7.43
N ASP A 52 10.91 -9.74 -6.75
CA ASP A 52 12.11 -10.55 -7.02
C ASP A 52 12.04 -11.17 -8.42
N GLU A 53 10.88 -11.70 -8.82
CA GLU A 53 10.62 -12.18 -10.18
C GLU A 53 10.78 -11.05 -11.21
N LEU A 54 10.14 -9.90 -10.99
CA LEU A 54 10.23 -8.75 -11.89
C LEU A 54 11.65 -8.22 -12.01
N ALA A 55 12.43 -8.20 -10.92
CA ALA A 55 13.83 -7.80 -10.94
C ALA A 55 14.67 -8.74 -11.80
N SER A 56 14.35 -10.05 -11.80
CA SER A 56 15.03 -11.04 -12.63
C SER A 56 14.68 -10.91 -14.12
N GLU A 57 13.42 -10.60 -14.45
CA GLU A 57 12.92 -10.38 -15.82
C GLU A 57 13.40 -9.05 -16.42
N SER A 58 13.60 -8.03 -15.58
CA SER A 58 13.94 -6.67 -16.02
C SER A 58 15.44 -6.45 -16.27
N LYS A 59 16.28 -7.48 -16.29
CA LYS A 59 17.75 -7.33 -16.41
C LYS A 59 18.18 -6.60 -17.69
N ASP A 60 17.42 -6.78 -18.77
CA ASP A 60 17.70 -6.17 -20.08
C ASP A 60 16.90 -4.87 -20.35
N ASN A 61 16.04 -4.46 -19.41
CA ASN A 61 15.22 -3.26 -19.55
C ASN A 61 15.90 -2.03 -18.93
N GLU A 62 15.64 -0.85 -19.48
CA GLU A 62 16.17 0.43 -18.96
C GLU A 62 15.70 0.72 -17.52
N TYR A 63 14.50 0.24 -17.15
CA TYR A 63 13.92 0.41 -15.82
C TYR A 63 13.42 -0.90 -15.24
N GLN A 64 13.78 -1.16 -13.99
CA GLN A 64 13.19 -2.24 -13.21
C GLN A 64 11.74 -1.93 -12.85
N SER A 65 10.84 -2.88 -13.07
CA SER A 65 9.43 -2.73 -12.69
C SER A 65 9.20 -3.21 -11.26
N LYS A 66 8.27 -2.55 -10.55
CA LYS A 66 7.80 -2.99 -9.23
C LYS A 66 6.29 -2.93 -9.14
N VAL A 67 5.71 -3.69 -8.20
CA VAL A 67 4.27 -3.63 -7.94
C VAL A 67 3.85 -2.24 -7.42
N ASN A 68 2.69 -1.77 -7.85
CA ASN A 68 2.06 -0.58 -7.29
C ASN A 68 1.45 -0.87 -5.91
N THR A 69 2.13 -0.42 -4.85
CA THR A 69 1.72 -0.64 -3.46
C THR A 69 0.29 -0.19 -3.13
N ASN A 70 -0.16 0.95 -3.67
CA ASN A 70 -1.50 1.45 -3.36
C ASN A 70 -2.58 0.55 -3.95
N LEU A 71 -2.39 0.12 -5.20
CA LEU A 71 -3.31 -0.80 -5.86
C LEU A 71 -3.27 -2.19 -5.22
N SER A 72 -2.09 -2.68 -4.83
CA SER A 72 -1.98 -3.98 -4.15
C SER A 72 -2.78 -4.02 -2.85
N TYR A 73 -2.76 -2.95 -2.05
CA TYR A 73 -3.60 -2.89 -0.85
C TYR A 73 -5.09 -2.86 -1.17
N GLY A 74 -5.51 -2.11 -2.21
CA GLY A 74 -6.91 -2.08 -2.64
C GLY A 74 -7.41 -3.46 -3.07
N PHE A 75 -6.63 -4.17 -3.88
CA PHE A 75 -6.97 -5.53 -4.32
C PHE A 75 -6.95 -6.55 -3.18
N LEU A 76 -5.99 -6.44 -2.26
CA LEU A 76 -5.87 -7.33 -1.12
C LEU A 76 -7.04 -7.15 -0.14
N LYS A 77 -7.44 -5.91 0.18
CA LYS A 77 -8.56 -5.63 1.09
C LYS A 77 -9.85 -6.34 0.67
N ASN A 78 -10.12 -6.40 -0.64
CA ASN A 78 -11.32 -7.07 -1.18
C ASN A 78 -11.25 -8.61 -1.12
N ARG A 79 -10.05 -9.19 -0.95
CA ARG A 79 -9.81 -10.64 -1.02
C ARG A 79 -9.28 -11.24 0.27
N ILE A 80 -8.90 -10.43 1.25
CA ILE A 80 -8.33 -10.87 2.53
C ILE A 80 -9.27 -11.79 3.30
N ILE A 81 -10.58 -11.50 3.27
CA ILE A 81 -11.59 -12.33 3.94
C ILE A 81 -11.68 -13.68 3.24
N ALA A 82 -11.71 -13.69 1.91
CA ALA A 82 -11.73 -14.93 1.15
C ALA A 82 -10.44 -15.74 1.36
N LEU A 83 -9.29 -15.06 1.47
CA LEU A 83 -7.98 -15.69 1.68
C LEU A 83 -7.90 -16.46 3.00
N PHE A 84 -8.50 -15.93 4.08
CA PHE A 84 -8.40 -16.53 5.42
C PHE A 84 -9.63 -17.33 5.85
N PHE A 85 -10.81 -17.01 5.33
CA PHE A 85 -12.09 -17.52 5.85
C PHE A 85 -12.98 -18.18 4.79
N SER A 86 -12.53 -18.31 3.54
CA SER A 86 -13.27 -19.08 2.53
C SER A 86 -12.87 -20.55 2.58
N ASP A 87 -13.80 -21.45 2.22
CA ASP A 87 -13.52 -22.86 1.95
C ASP A 87 -12.74 -23.12 0.64
N LYS A 88 -12.27 -22.04 -0.01
CA LYS A 88 -11.52 -22.13 -1.27
C LYS A 88 -10.06 -22.36 -0.93
N ASP A 89 -9.37 -23.11 -1.80
CA ASP A 89 -7.92 -23.26 -1.68
C ASP A 89 -7.22 -21.91 -1.71
N MET A 90 -6.43 -21.65 -0.67
CA MET A 90 -5.66 -20.42 -0.50
C MET A 90 -4.78 -20.15 -1.72
N SER A 91 -4.20 -21.20 -2.31
CA SER A 91 -3.33 -21.13 -3.49
C SER A 91 -4.01 -20.46 -4.70
N ILE A 92 -5.31 -20.72 -4.89
CA ILE A 92 -6.08 -20.14 -6.00
C ILE A 92 -6.21 -18.63 -5.82
N ILE A 93 -6.53 -18.18 -4.60
CA ILE A 93 -6.71 -16.77 -4.29
C ILE A 93 -5.36 -16.03 -4.34
N THR A 94 -4.29 -16.66 -3.86
CA THR A 94 -2.95 -16.07 -3.93
C THR A 94 -2.47 -15.92 -5.37
N GLU A 95 -2.73 -16.89 -6.25
CA GLU A 95 -2.38 -16.77 -7.67
C GLU A 95 -3.24 -15.71 -8.39
N GLU A 96 -4.53 -15.59 -8.07
CA GLU A 96 -5.36 -14.47 -8.57
C GLU A 96 -4.79 -13.11 -8.12
N LEU A 97 -4.39 -12.98 -6.86
CA LEU A 97 -3.74 -11.77 -6.36
C LEU A 97 -2.41 -11.51 -7.08
N ARG A 98 -1.60 -12.55 -7.29
CA ARG A 98 -0.30 -12.44 -7.98
C ARG A 98 -0.46 -11.91 -9.39
N THR A 99 -1.39 -12.50 -10.15
CA THR A 99 -1.69 -12.07 -11.53
C THR A 99 -2.18 -10.63 -11.58
N LEU A 100 -3.05 -10.21 -10.66
CA LEU A 100 -3.51 -8.82 -10.56
C LEU A 100 -2.37 -7.86 -10.22
N PHE A 101 -1.48 -8.22 -9.31
CA PHE A 101 -0.37 -7.37 -8.89
C PHE A 101 0.64 -7.20 -10.03
N LYS A 102 0.98 -8.28 -10.74
CA LYS A 102 1.85 -8.24 -11.93
C LYS A 102 1.27 -7.37 -13.05
N LYS A 103 -0.05 -7.37 -13.23
CA LYS A 103 -0.73 -6.50 -14.20
C LYS A 103 -0.62 -5.01 -13.85
N HIS A 104 -0.43 -4.68 -12.59
CA HIS A 104 -0.39 -3.30 -12.08
C HIS A 104 1.00 -2.93 -11.53
N THR A 105 1.99 -2.93 -12.43
CA THR A 105 3.38 -2.56 -12.13
C THR A 105 3.68 -1.11 -12.53
N ILE A 106 4.71 -0.54 -11.90
CA ILE A 106 5.22 0.80 -12.14
C ILE A 106 6.75 0.71 -12.29
N PRO A 107 7.35 1.43 -13.24
CA PRO A 107 8.81 1.48 -13.37
C PRO A 107 9.46 2.23 -12.20
N ILE A 108 10.52 1.67 -11.65
CA ILE A 108 11.43 2.34 -10.72
C ILE A 108 12.29 3.30 -11.54
N ARG A 109 12.13 4.60 -11.32
CA ARG A 109 12.94 5.63 -11.98
C ARG A 109 14.09 6.04 -11.06
N PRO A 110 15.34 5.61 -11.32
CA PRO A 110 16.50 6.09 -10.58
C PRO A 110 16.66 7.61 -10.79
N ASN A 111 17.20 8.32 -9.79
CA ASN A 111 17.42 9.77 -9.83
C ASN A 111 16.17 10.67 -9.97
N ARG A 112 15.02 10.25 -9.44
CA ARG A 112 13.87 11.16 -9.29
C ARG A 112 14.23 12.29 -8.32
N LYS A 113 14.57 13.46 -8.85
CA LYS A 113 14.69 14.69 -8.06
C LYS A 113 13.30 15.16 -7.65
N TYR A 114 13.03 15.16 -6.34
CA TYR A 114 11.95 15.94 -5.77
C TYR A 114 12.51 17.34 -5.51
N GLU A 115 12.45 18.22 -6.51
CA GLU A 115 12.58 19.66 -6.24
C GLU A 115 11.36 20.09 -5.44
N GLY A 116 11.43 19.88 -4.12
CA GLY A 116 10.51 20.47 -3.18
C GLY A 116 10.75 21.96 -3.19
N ASP A 117 10.07 22.67 -4.07
CA ASP A 117 10.06 24.13 -4.03
C ASP A 117 9.35 24.58 -2.74
N VAL A 118 10.11 24.69 -1.65
CA VAL A 118 9.62 25.12 -0.33
C VAL A 118 8.99 26.51 -0.44
N SER A 119 9.45 27.33 -1.39
CA SER A 119 8.91 28.66 -1.64
C SER A 119 7.49 28.64 -2.22
N LYS A 120 7.12 27.57 -2.95
CA LYS A 120 5.75 27.32 -3.45
C LYS A 120 4.71 27.22 -2.34
N TYR A 121 5.11 26.77 -1.15
CA TYR A 121 4.22 26.62 0.01
C TYR A 121 4.14 27.89 0.88
N ARG A 122 5.07 28.86 0.73
CA ARG A 122 5.05 30.12 1.51
C ARG A 122 3.82 30.99 1.23
N LYS A 123 3.25 30.91 0.02
CA LYS A 123 2.07 31.68 -0.40
C LYS A 123 0.76 30.87 -0.38
N ARG A 124 0.78 29.62 0.08
CA ARG A 124 -0.44 28.79 0.09
C ARG A 124 -1.36 29.24 1.21
N THR A 125 -2.34 30.08 0.89
CA THR A 125 -3.55 30.23 1.71
C THR A 125 -4.18 28.85 1.84
N LYS A 126 -4.45 28.38 3.07
CA LYS A 126 -5.14 27.10 3.27
C LYS A 126 -6.46 27.15 2.49
N PRO A 127 -6.74 26.23 1.57
CA PRO A 127 -8.02 26.22 0.86
C PRO A 127 -9.15 26.08 1.89
N LYS A 128 -10.23 26.85 1.73
CA LYS A 128 -11.42 26.71 2.58
C LYS A 128 -11.99 25.30 2.38
N VAL A 129 -11.80 24.44 3.37
CA VAL A 129 -12.42 23.11 3.40
C VAL A 129 -13.89 23.31 3.76
N LEU A 130 -14.77 23.13 2.79
CA LEU A 130 -16.21 23.15 3.02
C LEU A 130 -16.59 21.97 3.92
N LYS A 131 -17.53 22.17 4.85
CA LYS A 131 -18.03 21.12 5.78
C LYS A 131 -18.54 19.85 5.06
N ASN A 132 -18.81 19.95 3.76
CA ASN A 132 -19.37 18.88 2.93
C ASN A 132 -18.31 18.11 2.12
N LYS A 133 -17.01 18.37 2.31
CA LYS A 133 -15.97 17.52 1.74
C LYS A 133 -16.00 16.16 2.43
N LYS A 134 -16.70 15.21 1.84
CA LYS A 134 -16.54 13.78 2.15
C LYS A 134 -15.19 13.34 1.58
N ASP A 135 -14.41 12.60 2.36
CA ASP A 135 -13.28 11.86 1.81
C ASP A 135 -13.81 10.91 0.74
N ALA A 136 -13.07 10.80 -0.38
CA ALA A 136 -13.36 9.81 -1.41
C ALA A 136 -13.13 8.43 -0.77
N MET A 137 -14.23 7.83 -0.34
CA MET A 137 -14.30 6.48 0.20
C MET A 137 -14.28 5.48 -0.94
#